data_AF-A0A7T8JWT0-F1
#
_entry.id   AF-A0A7T8JWT0-F1
#
_cell.length_a   1.000
_cell.length_b   1.000
_cell.length_c   1.000
_cell.angle_alpha   90.00
_cell.angle_beta   90.00
_cell.angle_gamma   90.00
#
_symmetry.space_group_name_H-M   'P 1'
#
loop_
_entity.id
_entity.type
_entity.pdbx_description
1 polymer ?
#
loop_
_entity_poly.entity_id
_entity_poly.type
_entity_poly.pdbx_seq_one_letter_code
_entity_poly.pdbx_strand_id
1 'polypeptide(L)'
;VLIFGDVVSAVAKIENSHSQEAILVPLYRKDINHPLFVGNWSSGIDFQTGAHRITILANNSRGQEFPTSQLFSFDGSGKYFGIVERILIMSNWVTATQLISGLLTFGLTLLLCTARALSHQRTTSMRWLRKGGRGGYCLTQLDNILLLSSHRELLLPLVVYILYIQFGPWAVGYFISDRLGILFAWGMFIDGSFLPADTTYLFAIFHALLCEIPLIFLISNSLVRERSTRFLSFLYGESGWLLYMLVQFAHIILFYSSYGLLAALGPIRIGTLIFSGYLWLRATTLSENPELHKNSPDSIGQVQLKFKGSFPSYNRYRYFKTLSYETKH
;
A
#
# COMPACT_ATOMS: atom_id res chain seq x y z
N VAL A 1 -15.31 -21.28 -31.99
CA VAL A 1 -14.80 -21.69 -33.32
C VAL A 1 -13.38 -22.17 -33.13
N LEU A 2 -13.10 -23.44 -33.39
CA LEU A 2 -11.75 -23.99 -33.36
C LEU A 2 -11.29 -24.19 -34.80
N ILE A 3 -10.12 -23.66 -35.15
CA ILE A 3 -9.52 -23.77 -36.48
C ILE A 3 -8.38 -24.77 -36.35
N PHE A 4 -8.44 -25.86 -37.10
CA PHE A 4 -7.40 -26.89 -37.09
C PHE A 4 -6.77 -27.04 -38.47
N GLY A 5 -5.45 -27.06 -38.53
CA GLY A 5 -4.69 -27.10 -39.80
C GLY A 5 -4.50 -28.50 -40.39
N ASP A 6 -4.30 -29.53 -39.56
CA ASP A 6 -3.97 -30.90 -39.99
C ASP A 6 -4.84 -31.95 -39.26
N VAL A 7 -6.16 -31.83 -39.39
CA VAL A 7 -7.13 -32.75 -38.75
C VAL A 7 -7.81 -33.61 -39.80
N VAL A 8 -7.72 -34.93 -39.59
CA VAL A 8 -8.27 -35.97 -40.47
C VAL A 8 -9.69 -36.35 -40.02
N SER A 9 -9.90 -36.49 -38.71
CA SER A 9 -11.20 -36.77 -38.12
C SER A 9 -11.36 -36.02 -36.81
N ALA A 10 -12.59 -35.63 -36.49
CA ALA A 10 -12.91 -35.00 -35.22
C ALA A 10 -14.25 -35.50 -34.70
N VAL A 11 -14.32 -35.71 -33.38
CA VAL A 11 -15.53 -36.11 -32.67
C VAL A 11 -15.71 -35.16 -31.50
N ALA A 12 -16.93 -34.64 -31.33
CA ALA A 12 -17.29 -33.89 -30.13
C ALA A 12 -17.97 -34.82 -29.12
N LYS A 13 -17.43 -34.88 -27.91
CA LYS A 13 -18.08 -35.49 -26.76
C LYS A 13 -18.72 -34.39 -25.92
N ILE A 14 -20.02 -34.46 -25.70
CA ILE A 14 -20.77 -33.48 -24.92
C ILE A 14 -21.26 -34.17 -23.67
N GLU A 15 -20.82 -33.69 -22.52
CA GLU A 15 -21.13 -34.30 -21.23
C GLU A 15 -21.95 -33.31 -20.39
N ASN A 16 -23.01 -33.79 -19.76
CA ASN A 16 -23.67 -33.05 -18.68
C ASN A 16 -22.98 -33.39 -17.36
N SER A 17 -22.43 -32.37 -16.68
CA SER A 17 -21.69 -32.56 -15.43
C SER A 17 -22.58 -33.07 -14.27
N HIS A 18 -23.90 -32.88 -14.37
CA HIS A 18 -24.85 -33.23 -13.32
C HIS A 18 -25.54 -34.58 -13.55
N SER A 19 -25.91 -34.90 -14.80
CA SER A 19 -26.55 -36.20 -15.13
C SER A 19 -25.57 -37.29 -15.55
N GLN A 20 -24.29 -36.97 -15.75
CA GLN A 20 -23.24 -37.86 -16.28
C GLN A 20 -23.55 -38.46 -17.66
N GLU A 21 -24.56 -37.95 -18.35
CA GLU A 21 -24.87 -38.36 -19.71
C GLU A 21 -23.87 -37.73 -20.70
N ALA A 22 -23.41 -38.56 -21.64
CA ALA A 22 -22.47 -38.17 -22.67
C ALA A 22 -23.02 -38.48 -24.06
N ILE A 23 -23.03 -37.50 -24.94
CA ILE A 23 -23.37 -37.66 -26.35
C ILE A 23 -22.09 -37.53 -27.18
N LEU A 24 -21.87 -38.48 -28.09
CA LEU A 24 -20.82 -38.40 -29.09
C LEU A 24 -21.41 -37.91 -30.40
N VAL A 25 -20.91 -36.78 -30.89
CA VAL A 25 -21.35 -36.13 -32.12
C VAL A 25 -20.20 -36.18 -33.13
N PRO A 26 -20.35 -36.94 -34.23
CA PRO A 26 -19.36 -36.93 -35.30
C PRO A 26 -19.32 -35.55 -35.95
N LEU A 27 -18.11 -35.02 -36.15
CA LEU A 27 -17.92 -33.74 -36.82
C LEU A 27 -17.50 -33.99 -38.27
N TYR A 28 -18.18 -33.34 -39.20
CA TYR A 28 -17.90 -33.44 -40.63
C TYR A 28 -17.26 -32.15 -41.12
N ARG A 29 -16.31 -32.26 -42.04
CA ARG A 29 -15.71 -31.08 -42.67
C ARG A 29 -16.75 -30.40 -43.56
N LYS A 30 -16.93 -29.09 -43.41
CA LYS A 30 -17.95 -28.32 -44.15
C LYS A 30 -17.72 -28.37 -45.67
N ASP A 31 -16.48 -28.22 -46.11
CA ASP A 31 -16.04 -28.38 -47.51
C ASP A 31 -14.66 -29.04 -47.56
N ILE A 32 -14.30 -29.69 -48.67
CA ILE A 32 -13.04 -30.46 -48.84
C ILE A 32 -11.80 -29.62 -48.49
N ASN A 33 -11.80 -28.33 -48.83
CA ASN A 33 -10.69 -27.40 -48.61
C ASN A 33 -10.90 -26.43 -47.42
N HIS A 34 -11.96 -26.59 -46.63
CA HIS A 34 -12.26 -25.65 -45.54
C HIS A 34 -11.81 -26.21 -44.18
N PRO A 35 -11.10 -25.43 -43.34
CA PRO A 35 -10.60 -25.87 -42.03
C PRO A 35 -11.69 -26.01 -40.94
N LEU A 36 -12.96 -26.01 -41.32
CA LEU A 36 -14.09 -25.98 -40.40
C LEU A 36 -14.78 -27.34 -40.35
N PHE A 37 -14.91 -27.85 -39.13
CA PHE A 37 -15.68 -29.05 -38.83
C PHE A 37 -16.98 -28.65 -38.15
N VAL A 38 -18.10 -29.24 -38.59
CA VAL A 38 -19.45 -28.97 -38.12
C VAL A 38 -20.13 -30.29 -37.79
N GLY A 39 -20.83 -30.34 -36.66
CA GLY A 39 -21.68 -31.46 -36.29
C GLY A 39 -23.00 -30.92 -35.77
N ASN A 40 -24.09 -31.56 -36.19
CA ASN A 40 -25.41 -31.23 -35.69
C ASN A 40 -25.72 -32.12 -34.48
N TRP A 41 -26.20 -31.50 -33.40
CA TRP A 41 -26.75 -32.21 -32.27
C TRP A 41 -28.06 -31.56 -31.86
N SER A 42 -28.96 -32.35 -31.27
CA SER A 42 -30.17 -31.86 -30.62
C SER A 42 -29.95 -31.75 -29.12
N SER A 43 -30.19 -30.58 -28.54
CA SER A 43 -30.25 -30.40 -27.08
C SER A 43 -31.58 -30.98 -26.58
N GLY A 44 -31.59 -32.28 -26.25
CA GLY A 44 -32.72 -32.93 -25.60
C GLY A 44 -33.07 -32.31 -24.24
N ILE A 45 -34.13 -32.81 -23.60
CA ILE A 45 -34.62 -32.33 -22.29
C ILE A 45 -33.49 -32.35 -21.24
N ASP A 46 -32.63 -33.36 -21.29
CA ASP A 46 -31.54 -33.59 -20.32
C ASP A 46 -30.32 -32.66 -20.48
N PHE A 47 -30.29 -31.86 -21.55
CA PHE A 47 -29.25 -30.87 -21.83
C PHE A 47 -29.75 -29.42 -21.77
N GLN A 48 -30.94 -29.18 -21.21
CA GLN A 48 -31.45 -27.81 -21.04
C GLN A 48 -30.98 -27.13 -19.75
N THR A 49 -30.65 -27.91 -18.73
CA THR A 49 -30.27 -27.41 -17.39
C THR A 49 -28.91 -27.94 -16.95
N GLY A 50 -28.13 -27.06 -16.32
CA GLY A 50 -26.82 -27.41 -15.75
C GLY A 50 -25.62 -27.01 -16.61
N ALA A 51 -24.44 -27.30 -16.06
CA ALA A 51 -23.16 -27.04 -16.72
C ALA A 51 -22.75 -28.22 -17.60
N HIS A 52 -22.57 -27.97 -18.89
CA HIS A 52 -22.14 -28.94 -19.88
C HIS A 52 -20.68 -28.71 -20.26
N ARG A 53 -20.00 -29.80 -20.63
CA ARG A 53 -18.63 -29.78 -21.15
C ARG A 53 -18.65 -30.36 -22.55
N ILE A 54 -18.23 -29.58 -23.53
CA ILE A 54 -17.92 -30.08 -24.86
C ILE A 54 -16.42 -30.34 -24.95
N THR A 55 -16.04 -31.58 -25.23
CA THR A 55 -14.66 -32.01 -25.46
C THR A 55 -14.54 -32.45 -26.91
N ILE A 56 -13.73 -31.74 -27.68
CA ILE A 56 -13.45 -32.08 -29.07
C ILE A 56 -12.18 -32.94 -29.09
N LEU A 57 -12.31 -34.15 -29.62
CA LEU A 57 -11.22 -35.08 -29.87
C LEU A 57 -10.89 -34.99 -31.36
N ALA A 58 -9.82 -34.26 -31.69
CA ALA A 58 -9.34 -34.12 -33.06
C ALA A 58 -8.13 -35.04 -33.28
N ASN A 59 -8.14 -35.83 -34.36
CA ASN A 59 -7.05 -36.70 -34.73
C ASN A 59 -6.29 -36.12 -35.94
N ASN A 60 -4.96 -36.08 -35.85
CA ASN A 60 -4.12 -35.60 -36.94
C ASN A 60 -3.74 -36.73 -37.93
N SER A 61 -3.09 -36.36 -39.03
CA SER A 61 -2.57 -37.29 -40.05
C SER A 61 -1.58 -38.32 -39.51
N ARG A 62 -1.02 -38.09 -38.31
CA ARG A 62 -0.04 -38.95 -37.63
C ARG A 62 -0.68 -39.80 -36.52
N GLY A 63 -2.00 -39.79 -36.38
CA GLY A 63 -2.72 -40.58 -35.37
C GLY A 63 -2.65 -40.01 -33.93
N GLN A 64 -2.24 -38.75 -33.76
CA GLN A 64 -2.21 -38.08 -32.45
C GLN A 64 -3.53 -37.37 -32.17
N GLU A 65 -4.05 -37.58 -30.96
CA GLU A 65 -5.29 -36.97 -30.48
C GLU A 65 -5.03 -35.68 -29.71
N PHE A 66 -5.80 -34.63 -30.04
CA PHE A 66 -5.78 -33.34 -29.34
C PHE A 66 -7.12 -33.08 -28.67
N PRO A 67 -7.28 -33.43 -27.38
CA PRO A 67 -8.49 -33.10 -26.63
C PRO A 67 -8.51 -31.61 -26.29
N THR A 68 -9.55 -30.90 -26.73
CA THR A 68 -9.83 -29.51 -26.30
C THR A 68 -11.21 -29.46 -25.67
N SER A 69 -11.33 -28.92 -24.46
CA SER A 69 -12.61 -28.84 -23.77
C SER A 69 -13.06 -27.41 -23.48
N GLN A 70 -14.37 -27.17 -23.58
CA GLN A 70 -15.01 -25.90 -23.25
C GLN A 70 -16.27 -26.15 -22.42
N LEU A 71 -16.46 -25.34 -21.38
CA LEU A 71 -17.65 -25.35 -20.54
C LEU A 71 -18.71 -24.40 -21.10
N PHE A 72 -19.97 -24.82 -21.07
CA PHE A 72 -21.11 -24.02 -21.49
C PHE A 72 -22.37 -24.41 -20.72
N SER A 73 -23.38 -23.56 -20.73
CA SER A 73 -24.68 -23.80 -20.10
C SER A 73 -25.75 -23.05 -20.86
N PHE A 74 -26.93 -23.64 -21.05
CA PHE A 74 -28.06 -22.98 -21.71
C PHE A 74 -28.88 -22.09 -20.75
N ASP A 75 -28.85 -22.42 -19.46
CA ASP A 75 -29.59 -21.74 -18.38
C ASP A 75 -28.74 -20.69 -17.61
N GLY A 76 -27.49 -20.47 -18.02
CA GLY A 76 -26.56 -19.56 -17.33
C GLY A 76 -25.89 -20.15 -16.08
N SER A 77 -26.14 -21.42 -15.75
CA SER A 77 -25.55 -22.11 -14.59
C SER A 77 -24.07 -22.49 -14.76
N GLY A 78 -23.46 -22.26 -15.93
CA GLY A 78 -22.14 -22.77 -16.31
C GLY A 78 -20.93 -21.93 -15.91
N LYS A 79 -21.14 -20.74 -15.32
CA LYS A 79 -20.05 -19.88 -14.81
C LYS A 79 -20.18 -19.64 -13.31
N TYR A 80 -19.80 -20.64 -12.54
CA TYR A 80 -19.48 -20.43 -11.12
C TYR A 80 -18.08 -19.84 -11.03
N PHE A 81 -17.97 -18.54 -11.30
CA PHE A 81 -16.84 -17.80 -10.77
C PHE A 81 -16.86 -17.95 -9.25
N GLY A 82 -15.72 -18.28 -8.65
CA GLY A 82 -15.57 -18.24 -7.20
C GLY A 82 -15.97 -16.88 -6.65
N ILE A 83 -16.35 -16.79 -5.37
CA ILE A 83 -16.77 -15.51 -4.76
C ILE A 83 -15.71 -14.42 -4.99
N VAL A 84 -14.42 -14.78 -4.90
CA VAL A 84 -13.29 -13.88 -5.17
C VAL A 84 -13.25 -13.42 -6.62
N GLU A 85 -13.43 -14.33 -7.58
CA GLU A 85 -13.44 -14.03 -9.02
C GLU A 85 -14.63 -13.14 -9.38
N ARG A 86 -15.81 -13.37 -8.79
CA ARG A 86 -16.98 -12.49 -8.95
C ARG A 86 -16.73 -11.11 -8.39
N ILE A 87 -16.17 -11.01 -7.18
CA ILE A 87 -15.81 -9.71 -6.59
C ILE A 87 -14.79 -9.01 -7.47
N LEU A 88 -13.79 -9.71 -7.99
CA LEU A 88 -12.72 -9.11 -8.78
C LEU A 88 -13.20 -8.68 -10.18
N ILE A 89 -14.10 -9.44 -10.82
CA ILE A 89 -14.68 -9.12 -12.13
C ILE A 89 -15.77 -8.05 -12.02
N MET A 90 -16.57 -8.05 -10.95
CA MET A 90 -17.65 -7.07 -10.75
C MET A 90 -17.19 -5.79 -10.03
N SER A 91 -16.01 -5.80 -9.40
CA SER A 91 -15.46 -4.61 -8.74
C SER A 91 -14.82 -3.70 -9.78
N ASN A 92 -15.27 -2.44 -9.79
CA ASN A 92 -14.52 -1.40 -10.46
C ASN A 92 -13.25 -1.12 -9.65
N TRP A 93 -12.11 -1.68 -10.11
CA TRP A 93 -10.82 -1.55 -9.45
C TRP A 93 -10.44 -0.08 -9.18
N VAL A 94 -10.85 0.84 -10.06
CA VAL A 94 -10.63 2.28 -9.87
C VAL A 94 -11.41 2.79 -8.66
N THR A 95 -12.70 2.44 -8.55
CA THR A 95 -13.52 2.82 -7.38
C THR A 95 -12.99 2.20 -6.09
N ALA A 96 -12.53 0.94 -6.14
CA ALA A 96 -11.95 0.29 -4.97
C ALA A 96 -10.67 0.99 -4.49
N THR A 97 -9.75 1.29 -5.40
CA THR A 97 -8.49 2.00 -5.06
C THR A 97 -8.75 3.44 -4.62
N GLN A 98 -9.73 4.13 -5.20
CA GLN A 98 -10.21 5.44 -4.75
C GLN A 98 -10.68 5.40 -3.29
N LEU A 99 -11.55 4.45 -2.95
CA LEU A 99 -12.08 4.30 -1.60
C LEU A 99 -10.97 3.98 -0.60
N ILE A 100 -10.07 3.06 -0.94
CA ILE A 100 -8.96 2.68 -0.05
C ILE A 100 -8.02 3.87 0.17
N SER A 101 -7.65 4.60 -0.90
CA SER A 101 -6.81 5.80 -0.80
C SER A 101 -7.47 6.86 0.09
N GLY A 102 -8.75 7.17 -0.14
CA GLY A 102 -9.49 8.13 0.67
C GLY A 102 -9.58 7.71 2.13
N LEU A 103 -9.98 6.46 2.41
CA LEU A 103 -10.05 5.92 3.76
C LEU A 103 -8.70 5.99 4.48
N LEU A 104 -7.60 5.73 3.77
CA LEU A 104 -6.26 5.80 4.34
C LEU A 104 -5.87 7.25 4.69
N THR A 105 -6.02 8.20 3.77
CA THR A 105 -5.68 9.61 3.99
C THR A 105 -6.55 10.25 5.08
N PHE A 106 -7.87 10.10 4.99
CA PHE A 106 -8.79 10.63 5.99
C PHE A 106 -8.65 9.90 7.32
N GLY A 107 -8.41 8.58 7.30
CA GLY A 107 -8.14 7.78 8.48
C GLY A 107 -6.87 8.24 9.22
N LEU A 108 -5.77 8.48 8.52
CA LEU A 108 -4.53 9.02 9.11
C LEU A 108 -4.73 10.43 9.67
N THR A 109 -5.44 11.29 8.92
CA THR A 109 -5.78 12.64 9.38
C THR A 109 -6.63 12.60 10.66
N LEU A 110 -7.66 11.74 10.68
CA LEU A 110 -8.52 11.56 11.84
C LEU A 110 -7.75 10.97 13.03
N LEU A 111 -6.84 10.02 12.79
CA LEU A 111 -5.98 9.45 13.82
C LEU A 111 -5.10 10.52 14.48
N LEU A 112 -4.50 11.43 13.69
CA LEU A 112 -3.69 12.52 14.22
C LEU A 112 -4.54 13.57 14.96
N CYS A 113 -5.74 13.88 14.46
CA CYS A 113 -6.66 14.81 15.13
C CYS A 113 -7.21 14.24 16.44
N THR A 114 -7.60 12.97 16.46
CA THR A 114 -8.05 12.28 17.68
C THR A 114 -6.91 12.13 18.67
N ALA A 115 -5.69 11.83 18.21
CA ALA A 115 -4.49 11.85 19.04
C ALA A 115 -4.28 13.23 19.69
N ARG A 116 -4.54 14.34 18.97
CA ARG A 116 -4.49 15.68 19.56
C ARG A 116 -5.59 15.93 20.60
N ALA A 117 -6.82 15.52 20.31
CA ALA A 117 -7.91 15.64 21.28
C ALA A 117 -7.61 14.86 22.57
N LEU A 118 -7.08 13.64 22.42
CA LEU A 118 -6.64 12.78 23.52
C LEU A 118 -5.44 13.37 24.26
N SER A 119 -4.45 13.95 23.57
CA SER A 119 -3.29 14.58 24.22
C SER A 119 -3.66 15.84 24.99
N HIS A 120 -4.68 16.58 24.55
CA HIS A 120 -5.23 17.71 25.32
C HIS A 120 -5.90 17.22 26.63
N GLN A 121 -6.70 16.15 26.56
CA GLN A 121 -7.30 15.51 27.75
C GLN A 121 -6.27 14.76 28.63
N ARG A 122 -5.11 14.39 28.07
CA ARG A 122 -4.02 13.70 28.77
C ARG A 122 -3.42 14.54 29.89
N THR A 123 -3.50 15.87 29.80
CA THR A 123 -3.03 16.81 30.84
C THR A 123 -3.81 16.69 32.15
N THR A 124 -5.07 16.23 32.12
CA THR A 124 -5.95 16.19 33.30
C THR A 124 -6.18 14.79 33.87
N SER A 125 -6.23 13.72 33.07
CA SER A 125 -6.71 12.40 33.57
C SER A 125 -5.79 11.19 33.39
N MET A 126 -4.90 11.11 32.39
CA MET A 126 -4.29 9.83 31.98
C MET A 126 -2.87 9.56 32.53
N ARG A 127 -2.68 9.67 33.87
CA ARG A 127 -1.39 9.33 34.52
C ARG A 127 -1.07 7.83 34.52
N TRP A 128 -2.05 6.96 34.29
CA TRP A 128 -1.90 5.50 34.32
C TRP A 128 -1.17 4.92 33.11
N LEU A 129 -1.27 5.53 31.91
CA LEU A 129 -0.47 5.10 30.74
C LEU A 129 1.04 5.17 31.04
N ARG A 130 1.46 6.14 31.85
CA ARG A 130 2.87 6.36 32.21
C ARG A 130 3.39 5.48 33.35
N LYS A 131 2.50 4.94 34.18
CA LYS A 131 2.88 4.10 35.35
C LYS A 131 3.07 2.62 35.00
N GLY A 132 2.59 2.19 33.83
CA GLY A 132 2.81 0.83 33.33
C GLY A 132 4.12 0.74 32.55
N GLY A 133 5.27 0.72 33.23
CA GLY A 133 6.61 0.55 32.63
C GLY A 133 6.88 -0.80 31.94
N ARG A 134 5.84 -1.45 31.40
CA ARG A 134 5.85 -2.72 30.67
C ARG A 134 4.83 -2.72 29.51
N GLY A 135 4.57 -1.56 28.90
CA GLY A 135 3.79 -1.51 27.67
C GLY A 135 4.59 -2.11 26.51
N GLY A 136 3.96 -2.95 25.68
CA GLY A 136 4.58 -3.45 24.45
C GLY A 136 4.90 -2.32 23.47
N TYR A 137 5.69 -2.60 22.42
CA TYR A 137 6.12 -1.62 21.40
C TYR A 137 5.00 -0.69 20.89
N CYS A 138 3.79 -1.24 20.67
CA CYS A 138 2.63 -0.44 20.25
C CYS A 138 2.22 0.64 21.24
N LEU A 139 2.22 0.37 22.55
CA LEU A 139 1.82 1.35 23.55
C LEU A 139 2.84 2.49 23.65
N THR A 140 4.14 2.16 23.59
CA THR A 140 5.22 3.14 23.52
C THR A 140 5.10 4.03 22.29
N GLN A 141 4.78 3.42 21.15
CA GLN A 141 4.62 4.16 19.89
C GLN A 141 3.39 5.06 19.90
N LEU A 142 2.27 4.63 20.49
CA LEU A 142 1.09 5.46 20.70
C LEU A 142 1.41 6.66 21.61
N ASP A 143 2.19 6.46 22.66
CA ASP A 143 2.65 7.54 23.53
C ASP A 143 3.51 8.57 22.78
N ASN A 144 4.41 8.10 21.92
CA ASN A 144 5.25 8.97 21.07
C ASN A 144 4.40 9.77 20.06
N ILE A 145 3.38 9.14 19.46
CA ILE A 145 2.44 9.81 18.55
C ILE A 145 1.57 10.83 19.30
N LEU A 146 1.12 10.51 20.52
CA LEU A 146 0.38 11.45 21.36
C LEU A 146 1.25 12.67 21.73
N LEU A 147 2.54 12.46 22.00
CA LEU A 147 3.50 13.55 22.20
C LEU A 147 3.67 14.40 20.93
N LEU A 148 3.82 13.78 19.76
CA LEU A 148 3.88 14.47 18.47
C LEU A 148 2.63 15.33 18.24
N SER A 149 1.44 14.78 18.48
CA SER A 149 0.16 15.48 18.30
C SER A 149 -0.02 16.69 19.23
N SER A 150 0.72 16.74 20.34
CA SER A 150 0.70 17.89 21.25
C SER A 150 1.39 19.11 20.62
N HIS A 151 2.31 18.90 19.67
CA HIS A 151 3.12 19.94 19.05
C HIS A 151 2.47 20.45 17.76
N ARG A 152 1.83 21.63 17.83
CA ARG A 152 1.14 22.24 16.68
C ARG A 152 2.08 22.50 15.50
N GLU A 153 3.33 22.87 15.77
CA GLU A 153 4.35 23.15 14.74
C GLU A 153 4.69 21.94 13.87
N LEU A 154 4.55 20.73 14.41
CA LEU A 154 4.80 19.49 13.66
C LEU A 154 3.50 18.90 13.13
N LEU A 155 2.42 18.96 13.91
CA LEU A 155 1.13 18.41 13.54
C LEU A 155 0.49 19.13 12.36
N LEU A 156 0.47 20.47 12.38
CA LEU A 156 -0.23 21.23 11.34
C LEU A 156 0.39 21.01 9.96
N PRO A 157 1.72 21.15 9.76
CA PRO A 157 2.32 20.85 8.46
C PRO A 157 2.09 19.39 8.04
N LEU A 158 2.12 18.44 8.97
CA LEU A 158 1.92 17.02 8.68
C LEU A 158 0.50 16.71 8.20
N VAL A 159 -0.53 17.27 8.85
CA VAL A 159 -1.93 17.14 8.43
C VAL A 159 -2.16 17.82 7.08
N VAL A 160 -1.64 19.03 6.90
CA VAL A 160 -1.73 19.74 5.62
C VAL A 160 -1.06 18.94 4.50
N TYR A 161 0.09 18.33 4.78
CA TYR A 161 0.80 17.48 3.83
C TYR A 161 -0.01 16.21 3.46
N ILE A 162 -0.59 15.50 4.44
CA ILE A 162 -1.44 14.32 4.18
C ILE A 162 -2.65 14.71 3.31
N LEU A 163 -3.31 15.84 3.62
CA LEU A 163 -4.41 16.35 2.80
C LEU A 163 -3.93 16.79 1.41
N TYR A 164 -2.76 17.40 1.32
CA TYR A 164 -2.15 17.81 0.04
C TYR A 164 -1.96 16.64 -0.91
N ILE A 165 -1.59 15.45 -0.42
CA ILE A 165 -1.46 14.26 -1.28
C ILE A 165 -2.79 13.92 -1.96
N GLN A 166 -3.94 14.21 -1.35
CA GLN A 166 -5.23 13.93 -1.97
C GLN A 166 -5.69 15.00 -2.96
N PHE A 167 -5.34 16.28 -2.71
CA PHE A 167 -5.84 17.42 -3.51
C PHE A 167 -4.84 17.98 -4.53
N GLY A 168 -3.56 17.94 -4.20
CA GLY A 168 -2.55 18.79 -4.80
C GLY A 168 -2.14 18.37 -6.21
N PRO A 169 -1.49 19.28 -6.95
CA PRO A 169 -0.71 18.89 -8.11
C PRO A 169 0.51 18.10 -7.63
N TRP A 170 0.57 16.84 -8.02
CA TRP A 170 1.60 15.89 -7.65
C TRP A 170 2.92 16.20 -8.36
N ALA A 171 2.81 16.49 -9.65
CA ALA A 171 3.91 16.79 -10.53
C ALA A 171 3.40 17.59 -11.73
N VAL A 172 4.29 18.42 -12.29
CA VAL A 172 4.10 19.05 -13.60
C VAL A 172 5.15 18.43 -14.50
N GLY A 173 4.80 18.00 -15.70
CA GLY A 173 5.72 17.25 -16.54
C GLY A 173 5.21 16.98 -17.94
N TYR A 174 6.08 16.40 -18.76
CA TYR A 174 5.73 15.94 -20.10
C TYR A 174 5.31 14.48 -20.01
N PHE A 175 4.02 14.20 -20.18
CA PHE A 175 3.48 12.86 -19.94
C PHE A 175 3.14 12.08 -21.21
N ILE A 176 2.49 12.73 -22.18
CA ILE A 176 2.04 12.08 -23.42
C ILE A 176 2.44 12.96 -24.61
N SER A 177 3.25 12.41 -25.51
CA SER A 177 3.68 13.07 -26.76
C SER A 177 4.31 14.44 -26.53
N ASP A 178 5.18 14.57 -25.52
CA ASP A 178 5.83 15.81 -25.12
C ASP A 178 4.88 16.98 -24.80
N ARG A 179 3.63 16.68 -24.44
CA ARG A 179 2.69 17.69 -23.95
C ARG A 179 2.83 17.88 -22.45
N LEU A 180 2.83 19.16 -22.06
CA LEU A 180 2.89 19.56 -20.67
C LEU A 180 1.56 19.26 -19.99
N GLY A 181 1.64 18.59 -18.85
CA GLY A 181 0.47 18.28 -18.04
C GLY A 181 0.74 18.47 -16.55
N ILE A 182 -0.35 18.44 -15.80
CA ILE A 182 -0.35 18.50 -14.34
C ILE A 182 -1.01 17.22 -13.83
N LEU A 183 -0.29 16.48 -13.00
CA LEU A 183 -0.73 15.23 -12.41
C LEU A 183 -1.38 15.49 -11.04
N PHE A 184 -2.49 14.84 -10.76
CA PHE A 184 -3.21 14.84 -9.49
C PHE A 184 -3.51 13.40 -9.06
N ALA A 185 -3.96 13.22 -7.82
CA ALA A 185 -4.43 11.91 -7.33
C ALA A 185 -5.59 11.36 -8.18
N TRP A 186 -6.50 12.23 -8.60
CA TRP A 186 -7.73 11.89 -9.33
C TRP A 186 -7.62 11.90 -10.85
N GLY A 187 -6.45 12.23 -11.39
CA GLY A 187 -6.24 12.24 -12.84
C GLY A 187 -5.18 13.24 -13.24
N MET A 188 -5.14 13.55 -14.53
CA MET A 188 -4.19 14.50 -15.07
C MET A 188 -4.85 15.44 -16.06
N PHE A 189 -4.37 16.67 -16.11
CA PHE A 189 -4.75 17.64 -17.11
C PHE A 189 -3.63 17.79 -18.11
N ILE A 190 -3.92 17.58 -19.40
CA ILE A 190 -2.97 17.72 -20.51
C ILE A 190 -3.62 18.64 -21.55
N ASP A 191 -2.99 19.76 -21.89
CA ASP A 191 -3.48 20.74 -22.88
C ASP A 191 -4.99 21.06 -22.74
N GLY A 192 -5.46 21.26 -21.49
CA GLY A 192 -6.86 21.58 -21.19
C GLY A 192 -7.84 20.39 -21.20
N SER A 193 -7.38 19.18 -21.53
CA SER A 193 -8.18 17.96 -21.47
C SER A 193 -7.94 17.19 -20.17
N PHE A 194 -9.02 16.70 -19.55
CA PHE A 194 -8.95 15.89 -18.33
C PHE A 194 -8.89 14.40 -18.68
N LEU A 195 -7.82 13.74 -18.23
CA LEU A 195 -7.68 12.28 -18.27
C LEU A 195 -7.94 11.72 -16.87
N PRO A 196 -8.99 10.90 -16.69
CA PRO A 196 -9.29 10.30 -15.40
C PRO A 196 -8.19 9.34 -14.96
N ALA A 197 -8.05 9.21 -13.64
CA ALA A 197 -7.08 8.32 -13.01
C ALA A 197 -7.46 6.85 -13.11
N ASP A 198 -6.60 6.05 -13.74
CA ASP A 198 -6.71 4.59 -13.70
C ASP A 198 -5.87 3.96 -12.58
N THR A 199 -4.67 4.48 -12.32
CA THR A 199 -3.68 3.85 -11.43
C THR A 199 -3.04 4.80 -10.40
N THR A 200 -3.32 6.10 -10.47
CA THR A 200 -2.72 7.10 -9.55
C THR A 200 -3.18 6.91 -8.11
N TYR A 201 -4.39 6.40 -7.87
CA TYR A 201 -4.85 6.06 -6.52
C TYR A 201 -4.05 4.90 -5.91
N LEU A 202 -3.62 3.94 -6.72
CA LEU A 202 -2.72 2.88 -6.24
C LEU A 202 -1.37 3.48 -5.82
N PHE A 203 -0.88 4.47 -6.58
CA PHE A 203 0.31 5.20 -6.19
C PHE A 203 0.12 5.97 -4.87
N ALA A 204 -1.02 6.62 -4.64
CA ALA A 204 -1.32 7.28 -3.35
C ALA A 204 -1.28 6.28 -2.18
N ILE A 205 -1.83 5.07 -2.36
CA ILE A 205 -1.81 4.03 -1.32
C ILE A 205 -0.37 3.63 -1.00
N PHE A 206 0.46 3.35 -2.01
CA PHE A 206 1.88 3.02 -1.78
C PHE A 206 2.64 4.17 -1.14
N HIS A 207 2.36 5.42 -1.56
CA HIS A 207 2.95 6.61 -0.96
C HIS A 207 2.58 6.73 0.52
N ALA A 208 1.31 6.53 0.88
CA ALA A 208 0.88 6.55 2.27
C ALA A 208 1.55 5.44 3.11
N LEU A 209 1.64 4.22 2.59
CA LEU A 209 2.24 3.08 3.29
C LEU A 209 3.76 3.18 3.45
N LEU A 210 4.47 3.67 2.43
CA LEU A 210 5.94 3.68 2.39
C LEU A 210 6.55 5.04 2.77
N CYS A 211 5.77 6.12 2.68
CA CYS A 211 6.25 7.48 2.90
C CYS A 211 5.55 8.14 4.10
N GLU A 212 4.21 8.16 4.16
CA GLU A 212 3.50 8.90 5.19
C GLU A 212 3.54 8.21 6.56
N ILE A 213 3.14 6.93 6.61
CA ILE A 213 3.13 6.16 7.86
C ILE A 213 4.54 6.09 8.46
N PRO A 214 5.60 5.70 7.71
CA PRO A 214 6.95 5.65 8.28
C PRO A 214 7.42 7.02 8.76
N LEU A 215 7.07 8.11 8.07
CA LEU A 215 7.44 9.46 8.48
C LEU A 215 6.82 9.84 9.83
N ILE A 216 5.53 9.55 10.05
CA ILE A 216 4.85 9.81 11.34
C ILE A 216 5.58 9.08 12.48
N PHE A 217 5.91 7.79 12.27
CA PHE A 217 6.61 6.97 13.26
C PHE A 217 8.02 7.51 13.53
N LEU A 218 8.79 7.82 12.49
CA LEU A 218 10.16 8.31 12.62
C LEU A 218 10.21 9.66 13.35
N ILE A 219 9.35 10.62 13.00
CA ILE A 219 9.29 11.92 13.67
C ILE A 219 8.90 11.75 15.14
N SER A 220 7.88 10.93 15.43
CA SER A 220 7.43 10.69 16.80
C SER A 220 8.54 10.08 17.67
N ASN A 221 9.36 9.19 17.10
CA ASN A 221 10.50 8.59 17.78
C ASN A 221 11.67 9.58 17.93
N SER A 222 11.92 10.42 16.93
CA SER A 222 12.94 11.48 17.01
C SER A 222 12.68 12.51 18.11
N LEU A 223 11.42 12.75 18.49
CA LEU A 223 11.05 13.65 19.59
C LEU A 223 11.45 13.13 20.98
N VAL A 224 11.48 11.81 21.17
CA VAL A 224 11.73 11.18 22.48
C VAL A 224 13.18 10.71 22.62
N ARG A 225 13.88 10.58 21.50
CA ARG A 225 15.17 9.91 21.45
C ARG A 225 16.31 10.84 21.83
N GLU A 226 17.12 10.38 22.79
CA GLU A 226 18.41 10.99 23.11
C GLU A 226 19.45 10.64 22.02
N ARG A 227 20.12 11.65 21.48
CA ARG A 227 21.17 11.45 20.48
C ARG A 227 22.47 11.01 21.13
N SER A 228 23.06 9.97 20.56
CA SER A 228 24.39 9.52 20.97
C SER A 228 25.48 10.35 20.30
N THR A 229 26.52 10.68 21.05
CA THR A 229 27.71 11.38 20.53
C THR A 229 28.69 10.45 19.78
N ARG A 230 28.54 9.12 19.92
CA ARG A 230 29.38 8.16 19.20
C ARG A 230 28.77 7.84 17.83
N PHE A 231 29.61 7.86 16.79
CA PHE A 231 29.19 7.70 15.41
C PHE A 231 28.39 6.41 15.13
N LEU A 232 28.84 5.25 15.62
CA LEU A 232 28.17 3.97 15.39
C LEU A 232 26.79 3.87 16.06
N SER A 233 26.64 4.38 17.28
CA SER A 233 25.34 4.42 17.97
C SER A 233 24.43 5.53 17.44
N PHE A 234 25.01 6.60 16.89
CA PHE A 234 24.27 7.58 16.10
C PHE A 234 23.70 6.94 14.82
N LEU A 235 24.53 6.26 14.02
CA LEU A 235 24.09 5.59 12.79
C LEU A 235 23.06 4.49 13.05
N TYR A 236 23.27 3.62 14.04
CA TYR A 236 22.28 2.60 14.41
C TYR A 236 20.96 3.25 14.82
N GLY A 237 21.06 4.37 15.50
CA GLY A 237 19.96 5.22 15.87
C GLY A 237 19.14 5.80 14.73
N GLU A 238 19.84 6.44 13.80
CA GLU A 238 19.24 7.13 12.64
C GLU A 238 19.03 6.17 11.47
N SER A 239 19.26 4.87 11.65
CA SER A 239 19.12 3.85 10.60
C SER A 239 17.73 3.87 9.95
N GLY A 240 16.68 4.15 10.73
CA GLY A 240 15.33 4.33 10.21
C GLY A 240 15.18 5.52 9.27
N TRP A 241 15.83 6.64 9.57
CA TRP A 241 15.87 7.81 8.69
C TRP A 241 16.70 7.54 7.43
N LEU A 242 17.83 6.85 7.55
CA LEU A 242 18.63 6.44 6.39
C LEU A 242 17.86 5.52 5.44
N LEU A 243 17.16 4.52 5.99
CA LEU A 243 16.30 3.63 5.22
C LEU A 243 15.16 4.40 4.54
N TYR A 244 14.51 5.31 5.26
CA TYR A 244 13.47 6.17 4.72
C TYR A 244 13.98 7.01 3.55
N MET A 245 15.12 7.68 3.70
CA MET A 245 15.73 8.50 2.65
C MET A 245 16.13 7.65 1.43
N LEU A 246 16.63 6.44 1.64
CA LEU A 246 16.93 5.49 0.56
C LEU A 246 15.66 5.11 -0.23
N VAL A 247 14.58 4.81 0.48
CA VAL A 247 13.27 4.51 -0.15
C VAL A 247 12.75 5.72 -0.93
N GLN A 248 12.85 6.93 -0.38
CA GLN A 248 12.45 8.15 -1.11
C GLN A 248 13.30 8.36 -2.37
N PHE A 249 14.60 8.16 -2.27
CA PHE A 249 15.50 8.30 -3.42
C PHE A 249 15.20 7.28 -4.52
N ALA A 250 14.91 6.02 -4.15
CA ALA A 250 14.47 5.00 -5.09
C ALA A 250 13.17 5.40 -5.80
N HIS A 251 12.20 5.96 -5.07
CA HIS A 251 10.96 6.46 -5.66
C HIS A 251 11.19 7.64 -6.61
N ILE A 252 12.11 8.56 -6.30
CA ILE A 252 12.48 9.66 -7.19
C ILE A 252 13.07 9.11 -8.49
N ILE A 253 13.98 8.13 -8.40
CA ILE A 253 14.60 7.49 -9.59
C ILE A 253 13.55 6.80 -10.45
N LEU A 254 12.67 6.00 -9.85
CA LEU A 254 11.60 5.29 -10.58
C LEU A 254 10.63 6.26 -11.26
N PHE A 255 10.34 7.39 -10.60
CA PHE A 255 9.47 8.40 -11.17
C PHE A 255 10.16 9.17 -12.29
N TYR A 256 11.45 9.50 -12.13
CA TYR A 256 12.28 10.09 -13.16
C TYR A 256 12.37 9.21 -14.41
N SER A 257 12.60 7.91 -14.24
CA SER A 257 12.69 6.98 -15.38
C SER A 257 11.37 6.85 -16.14
N SER A 258 10.24 7.14 -15.49
CA SER A 258 8.90 6.99 -16.08
C SER A 258 8.37 8.28 -16.70
N TYR A 259 8.64 9.44 -16.08
CA TYR A 259 7.99 10.72 -16.42
C TYR A 259 8.96 11.88 -16.65
N GLY A 260 10.27 11.62 -16.60
CA GLY A 260 11.32 12.59 -16.86
C GLY A 260 11.61 13.55 -15.70
N LEU A 261 12.56 14.45 -15.94
CA LEU A 261 13.11 15.36 -14.91
C LEU A 261 12.05 16.31 -14.33
N LEU A 262 11.26 16.95 -15.20
CA LEU A 262 10.31 17.96 -14.77
C LEU A 262 9.27 17.39 -13.80
N ALA A 263 8.78 16.18 -14.10
CA ALA A 263 7.86 15.47 -13.22
C ALA A 263 8.53 15.05 -11.90
N ALA A 264 9.79 14.61 -11.94
CA ALA A 264 10.56 14.25 -10.76
C ALA A 264 10.86 15.43 -9.82
N LEU A 265 11.01 16.65 -10.37
CA LEU A 265 11.10 17.88 -9.59
C LEU A 265 9.76 18.30 -8.95
N GLY A 266 8.69 17.54 -9.17
CA GLY A 266 7.36 17.82 -8.70
C GLY A 266 7.23 17.89 -7.17
N PRO A 267 6.18 18.58 -6.67
CA PRO A 267 5.93 18.77 -5.23
C PRO A 267 5.87 17.48 -4.42
N ILE A 268 5.38 16.36 -4.99
CA ILE A 268 5.32 15.11 -4.24
C ILE A 268 6.66 14.42 -4.10
N ARG A 269 7.57 14.54 -5.06
CA ARG A 269 8.80 13.75 -5.04
C ARG A 269 9.88 14.45 -4.24
N ILE A 270 10.50 15.45 -4.84
CA ILE A 270 11.51 16.24 -4.16
C ILE A 270 10.90 17.02 -3.00
N GLY A 271 9.66 17.51 -3.13
CA GLY A 271 9.00 18.21 -2.04
C GLY A 271 8.79 17.34 -0.80
N THR A 272 8.43 16.06 -0.93
CA THR A 272 8.36 15.13 0.22
C THR A 272 9.74 14.93 0.87
N LEU A 273 10.80 14.80 0.07
CA LEU A 273 12.15 14.67 0.60
C LEU A 273 12.57 15.92 1.40
N ILE A 274 12.35 17.11 0.86
CA ILE A 274 12.65 18.39 1.53
C ILE A 274 11.78 18.53 2.80
N PHE A 275 10.49 18.25 2.69
CA PHE A 275 9.53 18.37 3.78
C PHE A 275 9.85 17.42 4.94
N SER A 276 10.16 16.16 4.65
CA SER A 276 10.57 15.18 5.66
C SER A 276 11.87 15.59 6.37
N GLY A 277 12.85 16.12 5.63
CA GLY A 277 14.09 16.67 6.20
C GLY A 277 13.82 17.88 7.10
N TYR A 278 12.93 18.78 6.68
CA TYR A 278 12.49 19.92 7.50
C TYR A 278 11.84 19.47 8.81
N LEU A 279 10.89 18.53 8.74
CA LEU A 279 10.21 18.02 9.94
C LEU A 279 11.17 17.28 10.87
N TRP A 280 12.12 16.52 10.33
CA TRP A 280 13.17 15.88 11.12
C TRP A 280 14.02 16.91 11.85
N LEU A 281 14.54 17.93 11.14
CA LEU A 281 15.32 19.00 11.76
C LEU A 281 14.53 19.68 12.87
N ARG A 282 13.27 20.06 12.63
CA ARG A 282 12.40 20.67 13.64
C ARG A 282 12.17 19.77 14.85
N ALA A 283 11.83 18.50 14.62
CA ALA A 283 11.64 17.54 15.71
C ALA A 283 12.90 17.39 16.57
N THR A 284 14.07 17.44 15.94
CA THR A 284 15.34 17.30 16.66
C THR A 284 15.72 18.56 17.44
N THR A 285 15.45 19.76 16.89
CA THR A 285 15.63 21.01 17.62
C THR A 285 14.72 21.11 18.84
N LEU A 286 13.49 20.57 18.74
CA LEU A 286 12.54 20.53 19.86
C LEU A 286 12.94 19.53 20.93
N SER A 287 13.53 18.40 20.54
CA SER A 287 14.09 17.41 21.48
C SER A 287 15.28 17.96 22.26
N GLU A 288 16.17 18.72 21.62
CA GLU A 288 17.40 19.26 22.22
C GLU A 288 17.17 20.51 23.11
N ASN A 289 16.18 21.35 22.79
CA ASN A 289 15.90 22.59 23.53
C ASN A 289 14.50 22.58 24.16
N PRO A 290 14.32 21.92 25.32
CA PRO A 290 13.03 21.86 25.98
C PRO A 290 12.53 23.21 26.53
N GLU A 291 13.36 24.25 26.57
CA GLU A 291 12.95 25.59 26.99
C GLU A 291 12.09 26.32 25.94
N LEU A 292 12.21 25.96 24.65
CA LEU A 292 11.28 26.43 23.61
C LEU A 292 9.84 25.91 23.84
N HIS A 293 9.65 24.83 24.63
CA HIS A 293 8.31 24.37 25.05
C HIS A 293 7.59 25.38 25.95
N LYS A 294 8.31 26.26 26.68
CA LYS A 294 7.70 27.23 27.60
C LYS A 294 7.08 28.44 26.90
N ASN A 295 7.56 28.81 25.72
CA ASN A 295 7.15 30.05 25.06
C ASN A 295 6.09 29.85 23.96
N SER A 296 5.63 28.62 23.73
CA SER A 296 4.46 28.38 22.87
C SER A 296 3.20 28.85 23.62
N PRO A 297 2.32 29.67 23.03
CA PRO A 297 1.21 30.34 23.72
C PRO A 297 0.16 29.41 24.36
N ASP A 298 0.25 28.10 24.13
CA ASP A 298 -0.57 27.08 24.78
C ASP A 298 0.10 26.44 26.03
N SER A 299 1.25 26.95 26.49
CA SER A 299 2.07 26.39 27.58
C SER A 299 1.60 26.76 29.00
N ILE A 300 0.40 27.32 29.16
CA ILE A 300 -0.18 27.57 30.50
C ILE A 300 -0.62 26.21 31.08
N GLY A 301 0.33 25.50 31.70
CA GLY A 301 0.05 24.32 32.52
C GLY A 301 1.01 23.13 32.37
N GLN A 302 2.07 23.20 31.57
CA GLN A 302 3.05 22.11 31.51
C GLN A 302 4.12 22.27 32.60
N VAL A 303 3.81 21.73 33.78
CA VAL A 303 4.77 21.58 34.88
C VAL A 303 5.95 20.72 34.41
N GLN A 304 7.12 21.35 34.38
CA GLN A 304 8.42 20.71 34.22
C GLN A 304 8.62 19.61 35.26
N LEU A 305 8.76 18.35 34.82
CA LEU A 305 9.44 17.34 35.62
C LEU A 305 10.93 17.36 35.24
N LYS A 306 11.69 18.01 36.12
CA LYS A 306 13.15 17.89 36.21
C LYS A 306 13.48 16.39 36.34
N PHE A 307 14.01 15.76 35.30
CA PHE A 307 14.55 14.40 35.39
C PHE A 307 15.84 14.45 36.20
N LYS A 308 15.72 14.42 37.53
CA LYS A 308 16.79 14.04 38.44
C LYS A 308 16.58 12.56 38.79
N GLY A 309 16.80 11.72 37.80
CA GLY A 309 16.67 10.28 37.90
C GLY A 309 17.44 9.70 36.74
N SER A 310 18.66 9.23 37.03
CA SER A 310 19.44 8.39 36.13
C SER A 310 18.52 7.30 35.62
N PHE A 311 18.12 7.36 34.34
CA PHE A 311 17.69 6.16 33.65
C PHE A 311 18.87 5.19 33.76
N PRO A 312 18.66 3.93 34.19
CA PRO A 312 19.72 2.96 34.10
C PRO A 312 19.99 2.79 32.61
N SER A 313 21.12 3.33 32.15
CA SER A 313 21.73 2.97 30.87
C SER A 313 21.62 1.46 30.74
N TYR A 314 20.85 1.01 29.76
CA TYR A 314 20.77 -0.40 29.41
C TYR A 314 22.12 -0.76 28.78
N ASN A 315 23.14 -0.91 29.63
CA ASN A 315 24.45 -1.46 29.32
C ASN A 315 24.26 -2.95 29.05
N ARG A 316 23.78 -3.25 27.84
CA ARG A 316 24.10 -4.52 27.20
C ARG A 316 25.62 -4.45 26.95
N TYR A 317 26.38 -5.44 27.44
CA TYR A 317 27.85 -5.58 27.41
C TYR A 317 28.65 -5.00 28.60
N ARG A 318 28.77 -5.78 29.69
CA ARG A 318 30.04 -6.20 30.32
C ARG A 318 29.77 -6.86 31.68
N TYR A 319 29.82 -8.18 31.71
CA TYR A 319 30.15 -8.93 32.92
C TYR A 319 31.64 -9.27 32.83
N PHE A 320 32.47 -8.56 33.59
CA PHE A 320 33.71 -9.10 34.15
C PHE A 320 33.97 -8.34 35.47
N LYS A 321 33.80 -9.08 36.56
CA LYS A 321 33.79 -8.61 37.95
C LYS A 321 35.18 -8.90 38.52
N THR A 322 36.04 -7.89 38.64
CA THR A 322 37.22 -7.96 39.52
C THR A 322 36.79 -7.58 40.93
N LEU A 323 36.87 -8.56 41.84
CA LEU A 323 36.73 -8.37 43.27
C LEU A 323 38.01 -7.75 43.83
N SER A 324 37.89 -6.61 44.50
CA SER A 324 38.83 -6.16 45.53
C SER A 324 37.99 -5.86 46.77
N TYR A 325 38.18 -6.67 47.81
CA TYR A 325 37.63 -6.43 49.14
C TYR A 325 38.59 -5.50 49.87
N GLU A 326 38.08 -4.35 50.29
CA GLU A 326 38.73 -3.42 51.21
C GLU A 326 38.35 -3.84 52.64
N THR A 327 39.33 -4.29 53.41
CA THR A 327 39.20 -4.60 54.84
C THR A 327 39.07 -3.30 55.63
N LYS A 328 38.01 -3.18 56.45
CA LYS A 328 37.88 -2.14 57.48
C LYS A 328 38.25 -2.72 58.85
N HIS A 329 39.18 -2.02 59.49
CA HIS A 329 39.57 -1.95 60.91
C HIS A 329 39.80 -3.22 61.70
#